data_AF-W4RSB0-F1
#
_entry.id   AF-W4RSB0-F1
#
_cell.length_a   1.000
_cell.length_b   1.000
_cell.length_c   1.000
_cell.angle_alpha   90.00
_cell.angle_beta   90.00
_cell.angle_gamma   90.00
#
_symmetry.space_group_name_H-M   'P 1'
#
loop_
_entity.id
_entity.type
_entity.pdbx_description
1 polymer ?
#
loop_
_entity_poly.entity_id
_entity_poly.type
_entity_poly.pdbx_seq_one_letter_code
_entity_poly.pdbx_strand_id
1 'polypeptide(L)'
;MQKPDFTKVRLFAEEKEVSKEQVDHHIKQKIDHLLFETNEQIKVKPVYTKDDVTSTEHMEGMPGLPPFTRGPYPAMYVNRPWTVRQYAGFSTAEESNAFYRRNLAMGQKGLSVAFDLATHRGYDSDHPRVEGDVGKAGVAIDSILDMKILFDGIPLDKCLYQ
;
A
#
# COMPACT_ATOMS: atom_id res chain seq x y z
N MET A 1 -37.97 -36.00 20.27
CA MET A 1 -37.22 -34.84 19.75
C MET A 1 -37.37 -34.86 18.23
N GLN A 2 -38.11 -33.92 17.65
CA GLN A 2 -38.36 -33.89 16.19
C GLN A 2 -37.05 -33.58 15.48
N LYS A 3 -36.62 -34.46 14.56
CA LYS A 3 -35.42 -34.21 13.76
C LYS A 3 -35.71 -33.08 12.76
N PRO A 4 -34.91 -32.00 12.72
CA PRO A 4 -35.10 -30.95 11.74
C PRO A 4 -34.88 -31.50 10.32
N ASP A 5 -35.83 -31.19 9.43
CA ASP A 5 -35.82 -31.59 8.02
C ASP A 5 -35.15 -30.49 7.19
N PHE A 6 -33.91 -30.76 6.77
CA PHE A 6 -33.10 -29.83 6.00
C PHE A 6 -33.35 -29.89 4.48
N THR A 7 -34.23 -30.79 4.00
CA THR A 7 -34.56 -30.89 2.55
C THR A 7 -35.30 -29.67 2.02
N LYS A 8 -35.84 -28.82 2.91
CA LYS A 8 -36.56 -27.58 2.58
C LYS A 8 -35.71 -26.32 2.74
N VAL A 9 -34.44 -26.45 3.11
CA VAL A 9 -33.54 -25.29 3.21
C VAL A 9 -33.20 -24.83 1.80
N ARG A 10 -33.56 -23.59 1.46
CA ARG A 10 -33.10 -22.95 0.23
C ARG A 10 -31.58 -22.85 0.28
N LEU A 11 -30.91 -23.67 -0.54
CA LEU A 11 -29.44 -23.78 -0.57
C LEU A 11 -28.79 -22.51 -1.10
N PHE A 12 -29.50 -21.76 -1.94
CA PHE A 12 -29.04 -20.51 -2.53
C PHE A 12 -30.17 -19.48 -2.44
N ALA A 13 -29.85 -18.28 -1.96
CA ALA A 13 -30.73 -17.14 -2.14
C ALA A 13 -30.71 -16.76 -3.63
N GLU A 14 -31.87 -16.46 -4.21
CA GLU A 14 -31.90 -15.81 -5.52
C GLU A 14 -31.13 -14.49 -5.42
N GLU A 15 -30.09 -14.33 -6.25
CA GLU A 15 -29.42 -13.04 -6.40
C GLU A 15 -30.46 -12.03 -6.90
N LYS A 16 -30.90 -11.15 -6.01
CA LYS A 16 -31.73 -10.01 -6.41
C LYS A 16 -30.85 -9.02 -7.12
N GLU A 17 -30.92 -9.05 -8.45
CA GLU A 17 -30.29 -8.06 -9.30
C GLU A 17 -31.00 -6.71 -9.08
N VAL A 18 -30.25 -5.72 -8.57
CA VAL A 18 -30.77 -4.37 -8.35
C VAL A 18 -30.64 -3.61 -9.66
N SER A 19 -31.77 -3.26 -10.27
CA SER A 19 -31.80 -2.50 -11.52
C SER A 19 -31.74 -0.99 -11.26
N LYS A 20 -31.24 -0.22 -12.23
CA LYS A 20 -31.14 1.25 -12.11
C LYS A 20 -32.53 1.88 -11.90
N GLU A 21 -33.56 1.31 -12.50
CA GLU A 21 -34.95 1.74 -12.37
C GLU A 21 -35.49 1.57 -10.94
N GLN A 22 -35.09 0.49 -10.26
CA GLN A 22 -35.47 0.28 -8.86
C GLN A 22 -34.82 1.31 -7.93
N VAL A 23 -33.58 1.70 -8.23
CA VAL A 23 -32.87 2.74 -7.47
C VAL A 23 -33.50 4.10 -7.75
N ASP A 24 -33.71 4.47 -9.01
CA ASP A 24 -34.39 5.71 -9.44
C ASP A 24 -35.77 5.86 -8.77
N HIS A 25 -36.53 4.76 -8.70
CA HIS A 25 -37.84 4.73 -8.03
C HIS A 25 -37.72 5.03 -6.53
N HIS A 26 -36.69 4.52 -5.87
CA HIS A 26 -36.48 4.73 -4.44
C HIS A 26 -36.01 6.16 -4.10
N ILE A 27 -35.11 6.72 -4.91
CA ILE A 27 -34.52 8.05 -4.68
C ILE A 27 -35.36 9.20 -5.26
N LYS A 28 -36.43 8.89 -6.01
CA LYS A 28 -37.36 9.86 -6.65
C LYS A 28 -36.67 10.88 -7.58
N GLN A 29 -35.49 10.55 -8.09
CA GLN A 29 -34.71 11.33 -9.04
C GLN A 29 -33.89 10.38 -9.91
N LYS A 30 -33.36 10.86 -11.04
CA LYS A 30 -32.48 10.04 -11.88
C LYS A 30 -31.11 9.92 -11.23
N ILE A 31 -30.62 8.69 -11.08
CA ILE A 31 -29.31 8.39 -10.50
C ILE A 31 -28.16 9.04 -11.28
N ASP A 32 -28.33 9.22 -12.58
CA ASP A 32 -27.37 9.88 -13.47
C ASP A 32 -27.18 11.38 -13.17
N HIS A 33 -28.07 11.99 -12.37
CA HIS A 33 -27.94 13.38 -11.95
C HIS A 33 -27.16 13.51 -10.63
N LEU A 34 -26.83 12.40 -9.98
CA LEU A 34 -26.13 12.34 -8.70
C LEU A 34 -24.65 11.98 -8.85
N LEU A 35 -24.04 12.37 -9.98
CA LEU A 35 -22.64 12.10 -10.24
C LEU A 35 -21.76 12.95 -9.31
N PHE A 36 -20.81 12.29 -8.65
CA PHE A 36 -19.78 12.95 -7.88
C PHE A 36 -18.54 13.13 -8.77
N GLU A 37 -18.12 14.37 -9.01
CA GLU A 37 -16.91 14.65 -9.77
C GLU A 37 -15.69 14.64 -8.83
N THR A 38 -14.75 13.75 -9.10
CA THR A 38 -13.48 13.69 -8.35
C THR A 38 -12.51 14.76 -8.83
N ASN A 39 -11.41 14.97 -8.11
CA ASN A 39 -10.34 15.88 -8.52
C ASN A 39 -9.70 15.47 -9.86
N GLU A 40 -9.80 14.19 -10.22
CA GLU A 40 -9.36 13.62 -11.51
C GLU A 40 -10.35 13.87 -12.65
N GLN A 41 -11.41 14.66 -12.43
CA GLN A 41 -12.48 14.95 -13.40
C GLN A 41 -13.25 13.69 -13.83
N ILE A 42 -13.31 12.68 -12.94
CA ILE A 42 -14.05 11.45 -13.16
C ILE A 42 -15.41 11.60 -12.48
N LYS A 43 -16.48 11.40 -13.27
CA LYS A 43 -17.85 11.42 -12.78
C LYS A 43 -18.23 10.05 -12.23
N VAL A 44 -18.17 9.89 -10.92
CA VAL A 44 -18.46 8.64 -10.20
C VAL A 44 -19.96 8.49 -10.02
N LYS A 45 -20.49 7.33 -10.45
CA LYS A 45 -21.90 6.96 -10.24
C LYS A 45 -22.09 6.49 -8.80
N PRO A 46 -23.23 6.77 -8.15
CA PRO A 46 -23.48 6.31 -6.79
C PRO A 46 -23.76 4.80 -6.72
N VAL A 47 -24.13 4.17 -7.84
CA VAL A 47 -24.31 2.71 -7.97
C VAL A 47 -23.73 2.26 -9.32
N TYR A 48 -23.01 1.13 -9.30
CA TYR A 48 -22.51 0.43 -10.49
C TYR A 48 -23.20 -0.93 -10.61
N THR A 49 -23.50 -1.33 -11.84
CA THR A 49 -24.23 -2.55 -12.21
C THR A 49 -23.42 -3.38 -13.21
N LYS A 50 -23.91 -4.59 -13.56
CA LYS A 50 -23.27 -5.42 -14.59
C LYS A 50 -23.12 -4.70 -15.93
N ASP A 51 -24.07 -3.82 -16.28
CA ASP A 51 -24.00 -3.02 -17.52
C ASP A 51 -22.76 -2.12 -17.56
N ASP A 52 -22.29 -1.64 -16.41
CA ASP A 52 -21.17 -0.70 -16.32
C ASP A 52 -19.79 -1.37 -16.51
N VAL A 53 -19.73 -2.72 -16.55
CA VAL A 53 -18.51 -3.49 -16.85
C VAL A 53 -18.56 -4.21 -18.21
N THR A 54 -19.60 -4.01 -19.00
CA THR A 54 -19.71 -4.68 -20.32
C THR A 54 -18.67 -4.19 -21.33
N SER A 55 -18.19 -2.95 -21.18
CA SER A 55 -17.23 -2.32 -22.08
C SER A 55 -15.78 -2.38 -21.58
N THR A 56 -15.48 -3.09 -20.48
CA THR A 56 -14.12 -3.14 -19.92
C THR A 56 -13.29 -4.29 -20.51
N GLU A 57 -12.23 -3.96 -21.23
CA GLU A 57 -11.37 -4.92 -21.95
C GLU A 57 -10.50 -5.80 -21.04
N HIS A 58 -10.30 -5.40 -19.77
CA HIS A 58 -9.33 -6.03 -18.87
C HIS A 58 -9.95 -7.06 -17.90
N MET A 59 -11.24 -7.41 -18.08
CA MET A 59 -11.95 -8.31 -17.16
C MET A 59 -11.42 -9.75 -17.22
N GLU A 60 -10.94 -10.18 -18.39
CA GLU A 60 -10.43 -11.54 -18.61
C GLU A 60 -8.93 -11.70 -18.33
N GLY A 61 -8.24 -10.63 -17.93
CA GLY A 61 -6.81 -10.67 -17.64
C GLY A 61 -6.46 -11.64 -16.50
N MET A 62 -5.24 -12.19 -16.53
CA MET A 62 -4.66 -13.00 -15.45
C MET A 62 -3.52 -12.24 -14.75
N PRO A 63 -3.35 -12.42 -13.42
CA PRO A 63 -2.18 -11.87 -12.73
C PRO A 63 -0.90 -12.49 -13.29
N GLY A 64 0.18 -11.70 -13.38
CA GLY A 64 1.47 -12.15 -13.90
C GLY A 64 1.59 -12.19 -15.43
N LEU A 65 0.55 -11.78 -16.17
CA LEU A 65 0.61 -11.61 -17.63
C LEU A 65 0.34 -10.14 -18.02
N PRO A 66 0.99 -9.62 -19.08
CA PRO A 66 0.70 -8.29 -19.61
C PRO A 66 -0.81 -8.11 -19.91
N PRO A 67 -1.40 -6.93 -19.65
CA PRO A 67 -0.77 -5.68 -19.17
C PRO A 67 -0.64 -5.59 -17.64
N PHE A 68 -0.73 -6.70 -16.92
CA PHE A 68 -0.56 -6.80 -15.45
C PHE A 68 -1.59 -6.03 -14.62
N THR A 69 -2.77 -5.72 -15.19
CA THR A 69 -3.87 -5.02 -14.47
C THR A 69 -4.27 -5.70 -13.18
N ARG A 70 -4.16 -7.04 -13.10
CA ARG A 70 -4.49 -7.84 -11.92
C ARG A 70 -3.30 -8.17 -11.01
N GLY A 71 -2.13 -7.62 -11.33
CA GLY A 71 -0.91 -7.75 -10.54
C GLY A 71 0.26 -8.33 -11.34
N PRO A 72 1.51 -8.03 -10.92
CA PRO A 72 2.72 -8.44 -11.63
C PRO A 72 3.13 -9.91 -11.42
N TYR A 73 2.56 -10.62 -10.44
CA TYR A 73 2.95 -12.00 -10.11
C TYR A 73 1.75 -12.95 -10.17
N PRO A 74 1.88 -14.17 -10.73
CA PRO A 74 0.74 -15.08 -10.92
C PRO A 74 -0.01 -15.46 -9.63
N ALA A 75 0.72 -15.66 -8.52
CA ALA A 75 0.14 -16.05 -7.24
C ALA A 75 -0.10 -14.86 -6.29
N MET A 76 0.31 -13.65 -6.67
CA MET A 76 0.30 -12.44 -5.84
C MET A 76 0.58 -12.74 -4.35
N TYR A 77 -0.38 -12.44 -3.47
CA TYR A 77 -0.22 -12.56 -2.02
C TYR A 77 -0.66 -13.90 -1.43
N VAL A 78 -1.02 -14.89 -2.27
CA VAL A 78 -1.46 -16.22 -1.80
C VAL A 78 -0.35 -16.91 -0.99
N ASN A 79 0.89 -16.89 -1.49
CA ASN A 79 2.02 -17.56 -0.84
C ASN A 79 2.98 -16.57 -0.14
N ARG A 80 3.04 -15.32 -0.61
CA ARG A 80 3.96 -14.30 -0.10
C ARG A 80 3.25 -12.95 -0.03
N PRO A 81 2.90 -12.44 1.17
CA PRO A 81 2.28 -11.13 1.29
C PRO A 81 3.25 -10.02 0.86
N TRP A 82 2.72 -8.80 0.70
CA TRP A 82 3.56 -7.63 0.47
C TRP A 82 4.58 -7.45 1.60
N THR A 83 5.71 -6.85 1.27
CA THR A 83 6.76 -6.62 2.27
C THR A 83 6.33 -5.46 3.17
N VAL A 84 6.20 -5.70 4.47
CA VAL A 84 6.06 -4.62 5.45
C VAL A 84 7.41 -3.92 5.56
N ARG A 85 7.47 -2.72 4.98
CA ARG A 85 8.66 -1.85 4.97
C ARG A 85 8.27 -0.53 5.62
N GLN A 86 8.70 -0.33 6.87
CA GLN A 86 8.49 0.93 7.57
C GLN A 86 9.61 1.90 7.17
N TYR A 87 9.21 3.08 6.73
CA TYR A 87 10.13 4.18 6.51
C TYR A 87 10.51 4.77 7.86
N ALA A 88 11.79 4.70 8.22
CA ALA A 88 12.25 5.18 9.52
C ALA A 88 13.69 5.67 9.44
N GLY A 89 13.94 6.78 10.12
CA GLY A 89 15.27 7.32 10.37
C GLY A 89 15.12 8.33 11.50
N PHE A 90 16.01 8.25 12.47
CA PHE A 90 16.13 9.19 13.57
C PHE A 90 17.39 10.03 13.35
N SER A 91 17.56 11.06 14.18
CA SER A 91 18.59 12.08 14.02
C SER A 91 20.00 11.52 13.85
N THR A 92 20.37 10.44 14.55
CA THR A 92 21.71 9.84 14.50
C THR A 92 21.72 8.42 13.92
N ALA A 93 22.90 7.98 13.47
CA ALA A 93 23.09 6.64 12.93
C ALA A 93 22.88 5.55 14.00
N GLU A 94 23.29 5.82 15.24
CA GLU A 94 23.12 4.94 16.39
C GLU A 94 21.65 4.76 16.78
N GLU A 95 20.89 5.85 16.87
CA GLU A 95 19.46 5.78 17.18
C GLU A 95 18.69 5.06 16.08
N SER A 96 19.05 5.33 14.82
CA SER A 96 18.48 4.65 13.66
C SER A 96 18.81 3.14 13.67
N ASN A 97 20.05 2.76 13.96
CA ASN A 97 20.46 1.36 14.09
C ASN A 97 19.68 0.64 15.21
N ALA A 98 19.61 1.23 16.39
CA ALA A 98 18.88 0.66 17.53
C ALA A 98 17.40 0.45 17.20
N PHE A 99 16.79 1.40 16.49
CA PHE A 99 15.42 1.29 16.01
C PHE A 99 15.27 0.18 14.96
N TYR A 100 16.17 0.08 13.98
CA TYR A 100 16.14 -0.98 12.98
C TYR A 100 16.22 -2.37 13.61
N ARG A 101 17.12 -2.57 14.58
CA ARG A 101 17.27 -3.84 15.29
C ARG A 101 16.00 -4.21 16.06
N ARG A 102 15.37 -3.24 16.73
CA ARG A 102 14.08 -3.45 17.41
C ARG A 102 13.01 -3.90 16.42
N ASN A 103 12.90 -3.23 15.28
CA ASN A 103 11.88 -3.56 14.29
C ASN A 103 12.11 -4.93 13.63
N LEU A 104 13.37 -5.25 13.32
CA LEU A 104 13.75 -6.58 12.81
C LEU A 104 13.37 -7.67 13.81
N ALA A 105 13.63 -7.46 15.10
CA ALA A 105 13.23 -8.39 16.16
C ALA A 105 11.69 -8.55 16.27
N MET A 106 10.93 -7.52 15.91
CA MET A 106 9.47 -7.54 15.85
C MET A 106 8.91 -8.07 14.51
N GLY A 107 9.76 -8.57 13.61
CA GLY A 107 9.34 -9.23 12.37
C GLY A 107 9.30 -8.33 11.13
N GLN A 108 9.81 -7.10 11.19
CA GLN A 108 10.04 -6.30 9.98
C GLN A 108 11.05 -7.01 9.08
N LYS A 109 10.76 -7.08 7.77
CA LYS A 109 11.58 -7.82 6.80
C LYS A 109 12.42 -6.95 5.87
N GLY A 110 12.09 -5.67 5.76
CA GLY A 110 12.83 -4.71 4.95
C GLY A 110 13.11 -3.43 5.72
N LEU A 111 14.32 -2.90 5.59
CA LEU A 111 14.72 -1.62 6.15
C LEU A 111 14.60 -0.52 5.09
N SER A 112 14.19 0.67 5.49
CA SER A 112 14.21 1.84 4.60
C SER A 112 14.74 3.02 5.39
N VAL A 113 15.76 3.66 4.83
CA VAL A 113 16.51 4.71 5.52
C VAL A 113 15.95 6.06 5.12
N ALA A 114 15.61 6.88 6.12
CA ALA A 114 15.32 8.29 5.91
C ALA A 114 16.58 9.11 6.16
N PHE A 115 17.09 9.79 5.13
CA PHE A 115 18.24 10.67 5.24
C PHE A 115 17.81 12.10 5.60
N ASP A 116 18.71 12.87 6.21
CA ASP A 116 18.47 14.29 6.43
C ASP A 116 18.60 15.12 5.14
N LEU A 117 18.21 16.40 5.21
CA LEU A 117 18.20 17.28 4.04
C LEU A 117 19.63 17.64 3.57
N ALA A 118 20.61 17.66 4.48
CA ALA A 118 22.02 17.88 4.14
C ALA A 118 22.55 16.76 3.24
N THR A 119 22.38 15.51 3.69
CA THR A 119 22.73 14.27 2.99
C THR A 119 22.01 14.20 1.65
N HIS A 120 20.70 14.48 1.61
CA HIS A 120 19.92 14.50 0.37
C HIS A 120 20.46 15.47 -0.69
N ARG A 121 21.06 16.58 -0.24
CA ARG A 121 21.59 17.65 -1.11
C ARG A 121 23.09 17.55 -1.34
N GLY A 122 23.75 16.52 -0.78
CA GLY A 122 25.19 16.28 -0.94
C GLY A 122 26.07 17.26 -0.18
N TYR A 123 25.62 17.74 0.98
CA TYR A 123 26.44 18.51 1.92
C TYR A 123 26.89 17.64 3.07
N ASP A 124 28.16 17.79 3.46
CA ASP A 124 28.65 17.29 4.74
C ASP A 124 28.05 18.10 5.89
N SER A 125 27.93 17.49 7.06
CA SER A 125 27.27 18.06 8.23
C SER A 125 27.94 19.32 8.79
N ASP A 126 29.21 19.56 8.48
CA ASP A 126 29.94 20.77 8.88
C ASP A 126 29.73 21.96 7.92
N HIS A 127 28.96 21.78 6.84
CA HIS A 127 28.78 22.82 5.85
C HIS A 127 27.90 23.97 6.40
N PRO A 128 28.35 25.24 6.36
CA PRO A 128 27.66 26.37 7.00
C PRO A 128 26.21 26.62 6.56
N ARG A 129 25.82 26.11 5.38
CA ARG A 129 24.46 26.26 4.82
C ARG A 129 23.45 25.25 5.37
N VAL A 130 23.89 24.23 6.11
CA VAL A 130 23.03 23.11 6.53
C VAL A 130 23.03 22.87 8.04
N GLU A 131 23.66 23.73 8.83
CA GLU A 131 23.71 23.62 10.31
C GLU A 131 22.33 23.40 10.95
N GLY A 132 21.27 23.99 10.38
CA GLY A 132 19.90 23.81 10.83
C GLY A 132 19.19 22.54 10.35
N ASP A 133 19.74 21.87 9.34
CA ASP A 133 19.13 20.73 8.62
C ASP A 133 19.69 19.37 9.06
N VAL A 134 20.91 19.35 9.63
CA VAL A 134 21.61 18.14 10.05
C VAL A 134 20.80 17.36 11.08
N GLY A 135 20.52 16.08 10.78
CA GLY A 135 19.82 15.15 11.68
C GLY A 135 18.36 15.51 11.99
N LYS A 136 17.73 16.44 11.27
CA LYS A 136 16.34 16.89 11.56
C LYS A 136 15.27 16.02 10.92
N ALA A 137 15.45 15.69 9.64
CA ALA A 137 14.46 14.96 8.84
C ALA A 137 14.77 13.46 8.74
N GLY A 138 15.95 13.05 9.18
CA GLY A 138 16.46 11.69 9.05
C GLY A 138 17.87 11.59 9.59
N VAL A 139 18.56 10.49 9.27
CA VAL A 139 19.95 10.27 9.67
C VAL A 139 20.90 11.11 8.82
N ALA A 140 21.87 11.75 9.48
CA ALA A 140 22.99 12.41 8.82
C ALA A 140 24.04 11.38 8.38
N ILE A 141 24.45 11.41 7.11
CA ILE A 141 25.50 10.54 6.57
C ILE A 141 26.51 11.40 5.82
N ASP A 142 27.71 11.53 6.40
CA ASP A 142 28.81 12.26 5.78
C ASP A 142 29.77 11.29 5.08
N SER A 143 29.90 10.07 5.61
CA SER A 143 30.92 9.13 5.19
C SER A 143 30.55 7.66 5.35
N ILE A 144 31.50 6.80 4.98
CA ILE A 144 31.41 5.36 5.24
C ILE A 144 31.37 5.03 6.75
N LEU A 145 31.86 5.92 7.61
CA LEU A 145 31.84 5.69 9.06
C LEU A 145 30.41 5.66 9.59
N ASP A 146 29.56 6.58 9.13
CA ASP A 146 28.17 6.68 9.56
C ASP A 146 27.36 5.49 9.04
N MET A 147 27.62 5.09 7.78
CA MET A 147 27.01 3.88 7.20
C MET A 147 27.41 2.59 7.94
N LYS A 148 28.64 2.50 8.45
CA LYS A 148 29.08 1.37 9.27
C LYS A 148 28.32 1.32 10.59
N ILE A 149 28.11 2.46 11.24
CA ILE A 149 27.33 2.56 12.49
C ILE A 149 25.86 2.22 12.21
N LEU A 150 25.28 2.80 11.17
CA LEU A 150 23.88 2.62 10.79
C LEU A 150 23.51 1.15 10.60
N PHE A 151 24.41 0.37 10.00
CA PHE A 151 24.19 -1.05 9.73
C PHE A 151 24.95 -2.00 10.66
N ASP A 152 25.51 -1.50 11.77
CA ASP A 152 26.25 -2.34 12.71
C ASP A 152 25.36 -3.46 13.28
N GLY A 153 25.85 -4.70 13.17
CA GLY A 153 25.14 -5.90 13.58
C GLY A 153 23.87 -6.25 12.76
N ILE A 154 23.62 -5.59 11.62
CA ILE A 154 22.51 -5.90 10.71
C ILE A 154 23.03 -6.74 9.53
N PRO A 155 22.55 -7.98 9.32
CA PRO A 155 23.00 -8.84 8.22
C PRO A 155 22.42 -8.37 6.88
N LEU A 156 23.16 -7.51 6.17
CA LEU A 156 22.74 -6.93 4.89
C LEU A 156 22.49 -7.97 3.79
N ASP A 157 23.11 -9.16 3.87
CA ASP A 157 22.91 -10.28 2.95
C ASP A 157 21.52 -10.93 3.08
N LYS A 158 20.84 -10.72 4.22
CA LYS A 158 19.54 -11.33 4.54
C LYS A 158 18.41 -10.32 4.64
N CYS A 159 18.71 -9.03 4.53
CA CYS A 159 17.76 -7.93 4.65
C CYS A 159 17.59 -7.20 3.32
N LEU A 160 16.35 -6.94 2.93
CA LEU A 160 16.07 -6.05 1.80
C LEU A 160 16.18 -4.60 2.27
N TYR A 161 17.19 -3.85 1.82
CA TYR A 161 17.37 -2.43 2.12
C TYR A 161 17.19 -1.56 0.86
N GLN A 162 16.62 -0.36 1.04
CA GLN A 162 16.45 0.67 0.01
C GLN A 162 16.55 2.05 0.65
#